data_AF-A0A934J9M3-F1
#
_entry.id   AF-A0A934J9M3-F1
#
_cell.length_a   1.000
_cell.length_b   1.000
_cell.length_c   1.000
_cell.angle_alpha   90.00
_cell.angle_beta   90.00
_cell.angle_gamma   90.00
#
_symmetry.space_group_name_H-M   'P 1'
#
loop_
_entity.id
_entity.type
_entity.pdbx_description
1 polymer ?
#
loop_
_entity_poly.entity_id
_entity_poly.type
_entity_poly.pdbx_seq_one_letter_code
_entity_poly.pdbx_strand_id
1 'polypeptide(L)'
;MAQIANESGITKQSMSYHFPSKKELFKEIYSEVIEEEILFTQQLFNHLSSKPSKEILYTFLKEMKLRAHDKINSSFLQIFSFSTPLEIESFVSSHYLLYLDSLKTEIVKVFEKESLNFTPDECSLSFIILFDGLIVHLLYNTKQSFEYALDVSFKIFWNSIQK
;
A
#
# COMPACT_ATOMS: atom_id res chain seq x y z
N MET A 1 5.36 -9.14 24.08
CA MET A 1 6.22 -8.23 24.87
C MET A 1 7.53 -8.87 25.27
N ALA A 2 7.55 -9.94 26.06
CA ALA A 2 8.82 -10.55 26.50
C ALA A 2 9.72 -11.01 25.34
N GLN A 3 9.15 -11.70 24.35
CA GLN A 3 9.88 -12.12 23.15
C GLN A 3 10.44 -10.93 22.35
N ILE A 4 9.60 -9.93 22.06
CA ILE A 4 10.01 -8.71 21.33
C ILE A 4 11.15 -8.01 22.08
N ALA A 5 11.04 -7.82 23.40
CA ALA A 5 12.08 -7.19 24.19
C ALA A 5 13.42 -7.94 24.09
N ASN A 6 13.39 -9.27 24.17
CA ASN A 6 14.58 -10.11 24.01
C ASN A 6 15.21 -9.96 22.62
N GLU A 7 14.40 -10.01 21.56
CA GLU A 7 14.86 -9.84 20.17
C GLU A 7 15.40 -8.42 19.91
N SER A 8 14.86 -7.41 20.58
CA SER A 8 15.35 -6.01 20.54
C SER A 8 16.53 -5.74 21.47
N GLY A 9 17.02 -6.73 22.22
CA GLY A 9 18.15 -6.58 23.14
C GLY A 9 17.86 -5.74 24.40
N ILE A 10 16.59 -5.58 24.78
CA ILE A 10 16.17 -4.82 25.97
C ILE A 10 15.38 -5.68 26.96
N THR A 11 15.24 -5.19 28.20
CA THR A 11 14.44 -5.89 29.21
C THR A 11 12.95 -5.71 28.95
N LYS A 12 12.13 -6.68 29.38
CA LYS A 12 10.67 -6.56 29.35
C LYS A 12 10.19 -5.30 30.09
N GLN A 13 10.83 -4.96 31.21
CA GLN A 13 10.50 -3.77 32.01
C GLN A 13 10.76 -2.49 31.22
N SER A 14 11.91 -2.38 30.54
CA SER A 14 12.24 -1.23 29.68
C SER A 14 11.25 -1.10 28.52
N MET A 15 10.93 -2.20 27.84
CA MET A 15 9.91 -2.19 26.77
C MET A 15 8.53 -1.76 27.31
N SER A 16 8.11 -2.30 28.45
CA SER A 16 6.81 -1.97 29.06
C SER A 16 6.72 -0.54 29.61
N TYR A 17 7.86 0.10 29.89
CA TYR A 17 7.91 1.51 30.25
C TYR A 17 7.51 2.42 29.07
N HIS A 18 7.98 2.09 27.87
CA HIS A 18 7.61 2.83 26.64
C HIS A 18 6.26 2.40 26.07
N PHE A 19 5.98 1.10 26.11
CA PHE A 19 4.78 0.52 25.51
C PHE A 19 4.00 -0.30 26.54
N PRO A 20 2.91 0.24 27.09
CA PRO A 20 2.14 -0.41 28.15
C PRO A 20 1.58 -1.79 27.74
N SER A 21 1.37 -2.02 26.45
CA SER A 21 0.89 -3.30 25.91
C SER A 21 1.42 -3.58 24.50
N LYS A 22 1.28 -4.83 24.05
CA LYS A 22 1.57 -5.20 22.65
C LYS A 22 0.68 -4.43 21.66
N LYS A 23 -0.54 -4.08 22.07
CA LYS A 23 -1.47 -3.30 21.25
C LYS A 23 -0.98 -1.87 21.05
N GLU A 24 -0.50 -1.21 22.11
CA GLU A 24 0.04 0.15 21.97
C GLU A 24 1.35 0.17 21.19
N LEU A 25 2.24 -0.81 21.39
CA LEU A 25 3.42 -1.00 20.54
C LEU A 25 3.04 -1.19 19.06
N PHE A 26 2.03 -2.02 18.78
CA PHE A 26 1.56 -2.24 17.41
C PHE A 26 1.04 -0.96 16.78
N LYS A 27 0.22 -0.19 17.50
CA LYS A 27 -0.34 1.06 16.98
C LYS A 27 0.74 2.06 16.60
N GLU A 28 1.74 2.24 17.46
CA GLU A 28 2.87 3.13 17.18
C GLU A 28 3.59 2.71 15.89
N ILE A 29 3.99 1.45 15.81
CA ILE A 29 4.70 0.91 14.63
C ILE A 29 3.83 1.02 13.37
N TYR A 30 2.53 0.72 13.47
CA TYR A 30 1.64 0.77 12.32
C TYR A 30 1.45 2.22 11.82
N SER A 31 1.37 3.20 12.72
CA SER A 31 1.36 4.62 12.35
C SER A 31 2.64 5.04 11.63
N GLU A 32 3.81 4.65 12.16
CA GLU A 32 5.11 4.92 11.51
C GLU A 32 5.17 4.29 10.11
N VAL A 33 4.74 3.03 9.97
CA VAL A 33 4.69 2.33 8.67
C VAL A 33 3.79 3.06 7.68
N ILE A 34 2.64 3.58 8.11
CA ILE A 34 1.73 4.34 7.25
C ILE A 34 2.38 5.62 6.76
N GLU A 35 3.04 6.37 7.65
CA GLU A 35 3.76 7.60 7.28
C GLU A 35 4.89 7.31 6.28
N GLU A 36 5.67 6.25 6.51
CA GLU A 36 6.73 5.82 5.60
C GLU A 36 6.20 5.41 4.22
N GLU A 37 5.11 4.64 4.14
CA GLU A 37 4.53 4.21 2.87
C GLU A 37 3.85 5.38 2.12
N ILE A 38 3.22 6.32 2.83
CA ILE A 38 2.72 7.57 2.26
C ILE A 38 3.89 8.36 1.65
N LEU A 39 4.96 8.57 2.41
CA LEU A 39 6.12 9.32 1.93
C LEU A 39 6.76 8.64 0.71
N PHE A 40 6.90 7.31 0.76
CA PHE A 40 7.42 6.53 -0.35
C PHE A 40 6.59 6.72 -1.62
N THR A 41 5.26 6.57 -1.53
CA THR A 41 4.39 6.68 -2.70
C THR A 41 4.43 8.09 -3.30
N GLN A 42 4.37 9.13 -2.47
CA GLN A 42 4.52 10.52 -2.92
C GLN A 42 5.85 10.75 -3.64
N GLN A 43 6.96 10.24 -3.08
CA GLN A 43 8.28 10.36 -3.72
C GLN A 43 8.35 9.59 -5.04
N LEU A 44 7.74 8.40 -5.13
CA LEU A 44 7.69 7.61 -6.34
C LEU A 44 6.93 8.34 -7.45
N PHE A 45 5.72 8.85 -7.18
CA PHE A 45 4.95 9.61 -8.16
C PHE A 45 5.66 10.89 -8.59
N ASN A 46 6.32 11.60 -7.66
CA ASN A 46 7.12 12.77 -7.98
C ASN A 46 8.30 12.42 -8.92
N HIS A 47 9.01 11.33 -8.64
CA HIS A 47 10.13 10.85 -9.49
C HIS A 47 9.66 10.46 -10.90
N LEU A 48 8.48 9.86 -11.01
CA LEU A 48 7.91 9.42 -12.29
C LEU A 48 7.14 10.54 -13.02
N SER A 49 7.02 11.74 -12.45
CA SER A 49 6.09 12.80 -12.91
C SER A 49 6.26 13.26 -14.36
N SER A 50 7.44 13.04 -14.95
CA SER A 50 7.78 13.36 -16.35
C SER A 50 7.43 12.24 -17.36
N LYS A 51 7.07 11.06 -16.88
CA LYS A 51 6.73 9.90 -17.72
C LYS A 51 5.27 9.93 -18.19
N PRO A 52 4.91 9.19 -19.24
CA PRO A 52 3.51 9.01 -19.63
C PRO A 52 2.67 8.39 -18.50
N SER A 53 1.43 8.82 -18.32
CA SER A 53 0.54 8.39 -17.23
C SER A 53 0.39 6.87 -17.13
N LYS A 54 0.26 6.19 -18.28
CA LYS A 54 0.24 4.73 -18.35
C LYS A 54 1.49 4.10 -17.72
N GLU A 55 2.66 4.64 -18.05
CA GLU A 55 3.93 4.15 -17.55
C GLU A 55 4.07 4.42 -16.05
N ILE A 56 3.63 5.60 -15.57
CA ILE A 56 3.63 5.93 -14.14
C ILE A 56 2.86 4.87 -13.35
N LEU A 57 1.60 4.64 -13.72
CA LEU A 57 0.70 3.73 -13.00
C LEU A 57 1.15 2.27 -13.07
N TYR A 58 1.60 1.82 -14.23
CA TYR A 58 2.12 0.47 -14.38
C TYR A 58 3.43 0.26 -13.61
N THR A 59 4.31 1.27 -13.59
CA THR A 59 5.54 1.24 -12.78
C THR A 59 5.19 1.20 -11.30
N PHE A 60 4.22 1.99 -10.84
CA PHE A 60 3.73 1.94 -9.46
C PHE A 60 3.32 0.52 -9.05
N LEU A 61 2.49 -0.16 -9.85
CA LEU A 61 2.06 -1.54 -9.54
C LEU A 61 3.24 -2.52 -9.45
N LYS A 62 4.25 -2.37 -10.31
CA LYS A 62 5.47 -3.18 -10.26
C LYS A 62 6.30 -2.91 -9.01
N GLU A 63 6.45 -1.65 -8.63
CA GLU A 63 7.16 -1.26 -7.41
C GLU A 63 6.46 -1.80 -6.17
N MET A 64 5.13 -1.73 -6.10
CA MET A 64 4.36 -2.28 -4.98
C MET A 64 4.58 -3.78 -4.80
N LYS A 65 4.66 -4.54 -5.90
CA LYS A 65 5.00 -5.97 -5.87
C LYS A 65 6.42 -6.22 -5.36
N LEU A 66 7.40 -5.43 -5.80
CA LEU A 66 8.79 -5.59 -5.33
C LEU A 66 8.88 -5.28 -3.83
N ARG A 67 8.26 -4.18 -3.39
CA ARG A 67 8.26 -3.76 -1.98
C ARG A 67 7.54 -4.74 -1.07
N ALA A 68 6.41 -5.31 -1.51
CA ALA A 68 5.71 -6.35 -0.77
C ALA A 68 6.61 -7.55 -0.43
N HIS A 69 7.67 -7.79 -1.20
CA HIS A 69 8.66 -8.84 -0.93
C HIS A 69 9.88 -8.33 -0.15
N ASP A 70 10.41 -7.17 -0.54
CA ASP A 70 11.75 -6.72 -0.13
C ASP A 70 11.73 -5.75 1.05
N LYS A 71 10.55 -5.19 1.39
CA LYS A 71 10.41 -4.12 2.38
C LYS A 71 9.43 -4.52 3.47
N ILE A 72 9.97 -4.68 4.68
CA ILE A 72 9.22 -5.14 5.86
C ILE A 72 8.03 -4.22 6.16
N ASN A 73 8.20 -2.90 6.06
CA ASN A 73 7.12 -1.94 6.28
C ASN A 73 5.95 -2.14 5.30
N SER A 74 6.25 -2.35 4.00
CA SER A 74 5.25 -2.61 2.97
C SER A 74 4.54 -3.95 3.19
N SER A 75 5.27 -5.03 3.48
CA SER A 75 4.66 -6.34 3.81
C SER A 75 3.81 -6.26 5.08
N PHE A 76 4.26 -5.51 6.09
CA PHE A 76 3.55 -5.31 7.36
C PHE A 76 2.23 -4.57 7.14
N LEU A 77 2.26 -3.46 6.39
CA LEU A 77 1.06 -2.73 5.98
C LEU A 77 0.05 -3.67 5.32
N GLN A 78 0.48 -4.42 4.31
CA GLN A 78 -0.41 -5.28 3.51
C GLN A 78 -1.01 -6.41 4.35
N ILE A 79 -0.19 -7.17 5.09
CA ILE A 79 -0.67 -8.30 5.89
C ILE A 79 -1.73 -7.85 6.90
N PHE A 80 -1.47 -6.77 7.63
CA PHE A 80 -2.43 -6.29 8.61
C PHE A 80 -3.66 -5.65 7.93
N SER A 81 -3.52 -4.99 6.78
CA SER A 81 -4.69 -4.47 6.05
C SER A 81 -5.70 -5.57 5.65
N PHE A 82 -5.26 -6.81 5.44
CA PHE A 82 -6.14 -7.93 5.06
C PHE A 82 -6.38 -8.99 6.15
N SER A 83 -5.62 -8.97 7.26
CA SER A 83 -5.67 -10.00 8.30
C SER A 83 -5.49 -9.41 9.70
N THR A 84 -6.23 -8.35 10.00
CA THR A 84 -6.18 -7.68 11.31
C THR A 84 -7.01 -8.40 12.39
N PRO A 85 -6.47 -8.57 13.61
CA PRO A 85 -7.25 -8.97 14.78
C PRO A 85 -8.39 -8.00 15.12
N LEU A 86 -9.57 -8.52 15.46
CA LEU A 86 -10.79 -7.74 15.74
C LEU A 86 -10.56 -6.60 16.75
N GLU A 87 -9.68 -6.79 17.74
CA GLU A 87 -9.45 -5.81 18.79
C GLU A 87 -8.74 -4.52 18.34
N ILE A 88 -8.17 -4.53 17.13
CA ILE A 88 -7.45 -3.39 16.51
C ILE A 88 -7.95 -3.04 15.11
N GLU A 89 -9.00 -3.70 14.63
CA GLU A 89 -9.56 -3.53 13.28
C GLU A 89 -9.92 -2.08 12.95
N SER A 90 -10.60 -1.37 13.87
CA SER A 90 -10.97 0.03 13.64
C SER A 90 -9.75 0.96 13.55
N PHE A 91 -8.70 0.67 14.30
CA PHE A 91 -7.45 1.42 14.23
C PHE A 91 -6.74 1.15 12.91
N VAL A 92 -6.58 -0.11 12.52
CA VAL A 92 -5.88 -0.48 11.28
C VAL A 92 -6.62 0.06 10.06
N SER A 93 -7.94 -0.12 10.00
CA SER A 93 -8.75 0.36 8.86
C SER A 93 -8.70 1.88 8.72
N SER A 94 -8.86 2.64 9.81
CA SER A 94 -8.74 4.11 9.75
C SER A 94 -7.36 4.57 9.28
N HIS A 95 -6.30 3.92 9.71
CA HIS A 95 -4.94 4.28 9.28
C HIS A 95 -4.64 3.84 7.84
N TYR A 96 -5.12 2.67 7.42
CA TYR A 96 -5.01 2.24 6.02
C TYR A 96 -5.75 3.19 5.08
N LEU A 97 -6.90 3.73 5.50
CA LEU A 97 -7.62 4.76 4.74
C LEU A 97 -6.79 6.03 4.54
N LEU A 98 -5.97 6.45 5.52
CA LEU A 98 -5.06 7.59 5.34
C LEU A 98 -4.04 7.33 4.21
N TYR A 99 -3.50 6.11 4.16
CA TYR A 99 -2.61 5.69 3.07
C TYR A 99 -3.34 5.69 1.72
N LEU A 100 -4.55 5.11 1.65
CA LEU A 100 -5.35 5.07 0.42
C LEU A 100 -5.76 6.46 -0.06
N ASP A 101 -6.11 7.38 0.84
CA ASP A 101 -6.49 8.75 0.50
C ASP A 101 -5.29 9.54 -0.06
N SER A 102 -4.10 9.37 0.54
CA SER A 102 -2.87 9.94 -0.02
C SER A 102 -2.54 9.35 -1.38
N LEU A 103 -2.65 8.03 -1.53
CA LEU A 103 -2.38 7.34 -2.78
C LEU A 103 -3.38 7.78 -3.88
N LYS A 104 -4.67 7.89 -3.54
CA LYS A 104 -5.71 8.40 -4.45
C LYS A 104 -5.36 9.79 -4.95
N THR A 105 -4.91 10.67 -4.05
CA THR A 105 -4.52 12.04 -4.40
C THR A 105 -3.42 12.06 -5.47
N GLU A 106 -2.42 11.19 -5.35
CA GLU A 106 -1.36 11.09 -6.38
C GLU A 106 -1.85 10.50 -7.69
N ILE A 107 -2.72 9.49 -7.65
CA ILE A 107 -3.29 8.86 -8.85
C ILE A 107 -4.22 9.82 -9.60
N VAL A 108 -5.03 10.62 -8.90
CA VAL A 108 -5.90 11.63 -9.52
C VAL A 108 -5.06 12.61 -10.35
N LYS A 109 -3.95 13.12 -9.80
CA LYS A 109 -3.02 14.03 -10.51
C LYS A 109 -2.44 13.41 -11.77
N VAL A 110 -2.29 12.08 -11.82
CA VAL A 110 -1.84 11.37 -13.03
C VAL A 110 -2.95 11.38 -14.08
N PHE A 111 -4.20 11.08 -13.68
CA PHE A 111 -5.34 11.05 -14.61
C PHE A 111 -5.81 12.43 -15.09
N GLU A 112 -5.60 13.50 -14.32
CA GLU A 112 -5.90 14.88 -14.74
C GLU A 112 -5.12 15.32 -15.99
N LYS A 113 -4.01 14.64 -16.31
CA LYS A 113 -3.20 14.93 -17.50
C LYS A 113 -3.72 14.27 -18.78
N GLU A 114 -4.71 13.40 -18.67
CA GLU A 114 -5.18 12.54 -19.76
C GLU A 114 -6.57 12.94 -20.27
N SER A 115 -6.87 12.57 -21.52
CA SER A 115 -8.22 12.69 -22.09
C SER A 115 -8.94 11.34 -21.95
N LEU A 116 -9.78 11.21 -20.92
CA LEU A 116 -10.39 9.95 -20.48
C LEU A 116 -11.89 9.88 -20.79
N ASN A 117 -12.43 8.67 -20.90
CA ASN A 117 -13.87 8.41 -21.01
C ASN A 117 -14.66 8.68 -19.72
N PHE A 118 -13.96 8.69 -18.58
CA PHE A 118 -14.52 8.88 -17.24
C PHE A 118 -13.79 10.01 -16.52
N THR A 119 -14.31 10.44 -15.38
CA THR A 119 -13.64 11.46 -14.56
C THR A 119 -12.33 10.92 -13.97
N PRO A 120 -11.34 11.78 -13.66
CA PRO A 120 -10.12 11.37 -12.96
C PRO A 120 -10.40 10.65 -11.63
N ASP A 121 -11.42 11.06 -10.88
CA ASP A 121 -11.84 10.42 -9.63
C ASP A 121 -12.35 8.98 -9.84
N GLU A 122 -13.21 8.76 -10.84
CA GLU A 122 -13.72 7.42 -11.17
C GLU A 122 -12.59 6.49 -11.62
N CYS A 123 -11.68 7.00 -12.47
CA CYS A 123 -10.50 6.26 -12.90
C CYS A 123 -9.59 5.91 -11.72
N SER A 124 -9.40 6.85 -10.79
CA SER A 124 -8.56 6.65 -9.59
C SER A 124 -9.13 5.61 -8.64
N LEU A 125 -10.44 5.67 -8.38
CA LEU A 125 -11.12 4.68 -7.55
C LEU A 125 -11.00 3.28 -8.18
N SER A 126 -11.29 3.16 -9.48
CA SER A 126 -11.18 1.90 -10.21
C SER A 126 -9.74 1.35 -10.20
N PHE A 127 -8.74 2.22 -10.34
CA PHE A 127 -7.33 1.85 -10.25
C PHE A 127 -6.93 1.36 -8.84
N ILE A 128 -7.43 2.00 -7.78
CA ILE A 128 -7.17 1.55 -6.40
C ILE A 128 -7.79 0.18 -6.15
N ILE A 129 -8.99 -0.09 -6.63
CA ILE A 129 -9.62 -1.42 -6.53
C ILE A 129 -8.83 -2.48 -7.30
N LEU A 130 -8.31 -2.15 -8.49
CA LEU A 130 -7.39 -3.01 -9.23
C LEU A 130 -6.13 -3.30 -8.41
N PHE A 131 -5.53 -2.27 -7.81
CA PHE A 131 -4.36 -2.38 -6.95
C PHE A 131 -4.63 -3.29 -5.74
N ASP A 132 -5.71 -3.09 -4.99
CA ASP A 132 -6.08 -3.94 -3.86
C ASP A 132 -6.25 -5.40 -4.30
N GLY A 133 -6.94 -5.64 -5.43
CA GLY A 133 -7.09 -6.97 -6.01
C GLY A 133 -5.75 -7.63 -6.35
N LEU A 134 -4.80 -6.87 -6.88
CA LEU A 134 -3.44 -7.35 -7.17
C LEU A 134 -2.66 -7.67 -5.89
N ILE A 135 -2.76 -6.83 -4.85
CA ILE A 135 -2.12 -7.12 -3.56
C ILE A 135 -2.68 -8.38 -2.93
N VAL A 136 -4.00 -8.56 -2.92
CA VAL A 136 -4.62 -9.82 -2.47
C VAL A 136 -4.13 -10.99 -3.31
N HIS A 137 -4.06 -10.84 -4.64
CA HIS A 137 -3.54 -11.88 -5.52
C HIS A 137 -2.10 -12.28 -5.15
N LEU A 138 -1.26 -11.32 -4.80
CA LEU A 138 0.13 -11.54 -4.38
C LEU A 138 0.24 -12.34 -3.06
N LEU A 139 -0.70 -12.16 -2.12
CA LEU A 139 -0.71 -12.88 -0.84
C LEU A 139 -0.97 -14.39 -1.01
N TYR A 140 -1.75 -14.77 -2.02
CA TYR A 140 -2.23 -16.16 -2.19
C TYR A 140 -1.61 -16.90 -3.37
N ASN A 141 -0.89 -16.22 -4.27
CA ASN A 141 -0.37 -16.81 -5.51
C ASN A 141 1.13 -16.64 -5.66
N THR A 142 1.67 -17.29 -6.70
CA THR A 142 3.09 -17.17 -7.04
C THR A 142 3.41 -15.84 -7.69
N LYS A 143 4.68 -15.41 -7.62
CA LYS A 143 5.17 -14.21 -8.31
C LYS A 143 4.90 -14.24 -9.82
N GLN A 144 5.02 -15.40 -10.47
CA GLN A 144 4.73 -15.54 -11.89
C GLN A 144 3.24 -15.34 -12.20
N SER A 145 2.36 -15.87 -11.34
CA SER A 145 0.92 -15.64 -11.46
C SER A 145 0.56 -14.16 -11.28
N PHE A 146 1.25 -13.45 -10.38
CA PHE A 146 1.06 -12.01 -10.20
C PHE A 146 1.43 -11.21 -11.46
N GLU A 147 2.57 -11.47 -12.11
CA GLU A 147 2.95 -10.73 -13.33
C GLU A 147 1.88 -10.85 -14.42
N TYR A 148 1.38 -12.07 -14.62
CA TYR A 148 0.30 -12.31 -15.58
C TYR A 148 -0.99 -11.57 -15.19
N ALA A 149 -1.38 -11.63 -13.92
CA ALA A 149 -2.56 -10.92 -13.42
C ALA A 149 -2.42 -9.40 -13.59
N LEU A 150 -1.26 -8.83 -13.26
CA LEU A 150 -0.93 -7.42 -13.47
C LEU A 150 -1.07 -7.04 -14.94
N ASP A 151 -0.40 -7.76 -15.84
CA ASP A 151 -0.38 -7.43 -17.27
C ASP A 151 -1.78 -7.47 -17.89
N VAL A 152 -2.55 -8.52 -17.59
CA VAL A 152 -3.91 -8.68 -18.13
C VAL A 152 -4.85 -7.65 -17.56
N SER A 153 -4.89 -7.52 -16.23
CA SER A 153 -5.86 -6.64 -15.56
C SER A 153 -5.58 -5.16 -15.85
N PHE A 154 -4.30 -4.74 -15.84
CA PHE A 154 -3.92 -3.37 -16.19
C PHE A 154 -4.20 -3.05 -17.65
N LYS A 155 -3.94 -3.99 -18.59
CA LYS A 155 -4.28 -3.79 -20.00
C LYS A 155 -5.78 -3.55 -20.19
N ILE A 156 -6.62 -4.37 -19.55
CA ILE A 156 -8.08 -4.24 -19.64
C ILE A 156 -8.53 -2.90 -19.03
N PHE A 157 -8.05 -2.58 -17.83
CA PHE A 157 -8.32 -1.31 -17.14
C PHE A 157 -7.93 -0.11 -18.01
N TRP A 158 -6.70 -0.09 -18.52
CA TRP A 158 -6.21 1.05 -19.29
C TRP A 158 -7.01 1.25 -20.58
N ASN A 159 -7.32 0.16 -21.29
CA ASN A 159 -8.09 0.23 -22.52
C ASN A 159 -9.54 0.68 -22.31
N SER A 160 -10.14 0.45 -21.13
CA SER A 160 -11.53 0.86 -20.86
C SER A 160 -11.65 2.36 -20.60
N ILE A 161 -10.61 2.99 -20.04
CA ILE A 161 -10.65 4.40 -19.64
C ILE A 161 -10.15 5.37 -20.73
N GLN A 162 -9.43 4.87 -21.74
CA GLN A 162 -8.97 5.68 -22.87
C GLN A 162 -10.10 6.05 -23.83
N LYS A 163 -10.10 7.30 -24.31
CA LYS A 163 -10.95 7.74 -25.43
C LYS A 163 -10.58 7.08 -26.76
#